data_AF-A0A3M1PUU9-F1
#
_entry.id   AF-A0A3M1PUU9-F1
#
_cell.length_a   1.000
_cell.length_b   1.000
_cell.length_c   1.000
_cell.angle_alpha   90.00
_cell.angle_beta   90.00
_cell.angle_gamma   90.00
#
_symmetry.space_group_name_H-M   'P 1'
#
loop_
_entity.id
_entity.type
_entity.pdbx_description
1 polymer ?
#
loop_
_entity_poly.entity_id
_entity_poly.type
_entity_poly.pdbx_seq_one_letter_code
_entity_poly.pdbx_strand_id
1 'polypeptide(L)'
;ESGKHGRRVPSGPEISPFRRQHMVLSPARPRGRRRPGPLTNHAESPLQRLARLKDRRGRRWFTPALITAGERLRTDFELAGLRPHMTTRYEPIGPDRSDYCWRGMTLSERMLDARRRFDRALAAVGPGLRDILIAICCHLEGLEEMERRLDWPKRSAKLVLRLALERLAEHYDREDGCIPQPPPAGSDAATRASSSRQGVLPAGRQD
;
A
#
# COMPACT_ATOMS: atom_id res chain seq x y z
N GLU A 1 -25.95 -6.52 -47.79
CA GLU A 1 -25.55 -6.02 -46.45
C GLU A 1 -25.47 -7.16 -45.44
N SER A 2 -24.49 -7.18 -44.55
CA SER A 2 -24.51 -8.03 -43.35
C SER A 2 -23.60 -7.42 -42.28
N GLY A 3 -24.25 -6.91 -41.23
CA GLY A 3 -23.67 -6.07 -40.19
C GLY A 3 -22.69 -6.80 -39.29
N LYS A 4 -21.47 -6.24 -39.20
CA LYS A 4 -20.45 -6.61 -38.20
C LYS A 4 -20.91 -6.17 -36.82
N HIS A 5 -21.46 -7.10 -36.04
CA HIS A 5 -21.73 -6.88 -34.62
C HIS A 5 -20.42 -6.96 -33.83
N GLY A 6 -19.72 -5.81 -33.75
CA GLY A 6 -18.57 -5.64 -32.88
C GLY A 6 -19.02 -5.75 -31.41
N ARG A 7 -18.58 -6.79 -30.71
CA ARG A 7 -18.77 -6.91 -29.25
C ARG A 7 -18.11 -5.71 -28.57
N ARG A 8 -18.92 -4.81 -28.01
CA ARG A 8 -18.43 -3.76 -27.10
C ARG A 8 -17.73 -4.44 -25.92
N VAL A 9 -16.46 -4.09 -25.75
CA VAL A 9 -15.70 -4.39 -24.54
C VAL A 9 -16.38 -3.63 -23.39
N PRO A 10 -16.72 -4.27 -22.25
CA PRO A 10 -17.28 -3.55 -21.11
C PRO A 10 -16.22 -2.56 -20.60
N SER A 11 -16.55 -1.27 -20.68
CA SER A 11 -15.84 -0.22 -19.97
C SER A 11 -15.87 -0.57 -18.48
N GLY A 12 -14.73 -0.47 -17.80
CA GLY A 12 -14.67 -0.60 -16.35
C GLY A 12 -15.60 0.41 -15.67
N PRO A 13 -15.88 0.27 -14.37
CA PRO A 13 -16.88 1.09 -13.68
C PRO A 13 -16.59 2.58 -13.91
N GLU A 14 -17.41 3.23 -14.73
CA GLU A 14 -17.29 4.65 -15.00
C GLU A 14 -17.69 5.40 -13.74
N ILE A 15 -16.69 6.00 -13.08
CA ILE A 15 -16.90 6.84 -11.91
C ILE A 15 -17.70 8.07 -12.36
N SER A 16 -18.86 8.29 -11.74
CA SER A 16 -19.72 9.43 -12.08
C SER A 16 -19.00 10.78 -11.91
N PRO A 17 -19.28 11.78 -12.75
CA PRO A 17 -18.62 13.09 -12.69
C PRO A 17 -18.83 13.80 -11.34
N PHE A 18 -20.03 13.67 -10.75
CA PHE A 18 -20.34 14.19 -9.42
C PHE A 18 -19.51 13.51 -8.32
N ARG A 19 -19.23 12.21 -8.41
CA ARG A 19 -18.35 11.54 -7.45
C ARG A 19 -16.90 11.99 -7.65
N ARG A 20 -16.48 12.17 -8.92
CA ARG A 20 -15.10 12.51 -9.28
C ARG A 20 -14.63 13.87 -8.75
N GLN A 21 -15.49 14.88 -8.69
CA GLN A 21 -15.16 16.21 -8.11
C GLN A 21 -14.84 16.15 -6.60
N HIS A 22 -15.33 15.14 -5.88
CA HIS A 22 -15.07 14.95 -4.45
C HIS A 22 -13.94 13.96 -4.16
N MET A 23 -13.28 13.42 -5.20
CA MET A 23 -12.20 12.45 -5.06
C MET A 23 -10.87 12.99 -5.57
N VAL A 24 -9.79 12.70 -4.85
CA VAL A 24 -8.42 12.94 -5.31
C VAL A 24 -7.88 11.61 -5.83
N LEU A 25 -8.30 11.23 -7.03
CA LEU A 25 -7.88 9.97 -7.63
C LEU A 25 -6.46 10.08 -8.18
N SER A 26 -5.57 9.15 -7.82
CA SER A 26 -4.43 8.84 -8.69
C SER A 26 -4.52 7.42 -9.20
N PRO A 27 -4.04 7.18 -10.44
CA PRO A 27 -3.85 5.82 -10.91
C PRO A 27 -2.79 5.14 -10.04
N ALA A 28 -3.12 4.00 -9.43
CA ALA A 28 -2.11 3.14 -8.85
C ALA A 28 -1.07 2.77 -9.93
N ARG A 29 0.22 2.71 -9.56
CA ARG A 29 1.30 2.41 -10.52
C ARG A 29 0.96 1.11 -11.27
N PRO A 30 0.83 1.14 -12.60
CA PRO A 30 0.52 -0.05 -13.36
C PRO A 30 1.73 -1.00 -13.29
N ARG A 31 1.57 -2.15 -12.61
CA ARG A 31 2.50 -3.27 -12.70
C ARG A 31 2.06 -4.15 -13.88
N GLY A 32 2.65 -3.92 -15.06
CA GLY A 32 2.43 -4.71 -16.28
C GLY A 32 1.72 -3.96 -17.42
N ARG A 33 1.84 -4.49 -18.65
CA ARG A 33 1.27 -3.86 -19.86
C ARG A 33 -0.25 -4.08 -19.95
N ARG A 34 -0.98 -2.96 -20.19
CA ARG A 34 -2.34 -2.83 -20.77
C ARG A 34 -3.58 -2.78 -19.86
N ARG A 35 -3.49 -2.46 -18.57
CA ARG A 35 -4.67 -1.94 -17.83
C ARG A 35 -4.29 -0.74 -16.96
N PRO A 36 -5.08 0.36 -16.97
CA PRO A 36 -4.96 1.37 -15.92
C PRO A 36 -5.08 0.66 -14.57
N GLY A 37 -4.13 0.93 -13.66
CA GLY A 37 -4.23 0.45 -12.30
C GLY A 37 -5.52 0.96 -11.65
N PRO A 38 -6.04 0.27 -10.62
CA PRO A 38 -7.18 0.77 -9.85
C PRO A 38 -6.94 2.22 -9.41
N LEU A 39 -7.97 3.05 -9.52
CA LEU A 39 -7.92 4.45 -9.09
C LEU A 39 -7.97 4.47 -7.56
N THR A 40 -6.97 5.05 -6.92
CA THR A 40 -6.92 5.20 -5.47
C THR A 40 -7.38 6.60 -5.11
N ASN A 41 -8.43 6.73 -4.30
CA ASN A 41 -8.85 8.03 -3.78
C ASN A 41 -7.97 8.44 -2.60
N HIS A 42 -7.10 9.42 -2.83
CA HIS A 42 -6.22 9.97 -1.82
C HIS A 42 -6.91 10.91 -0.83
N ALA A 43 -8.15 11.33 -1.11
CA ALA A 43 -8.97 12.05 -0.13
C ALA A 43 -9.41 11.13 1.03
N GLU A 44 -9.45 9.81 0.81
CA GLU A 44 -9.96 8.80 1.76
C GLU A 44 -8.86 8.15 2.62
N SER A 45 -7.58 8.49 2.41
CA SER A 45 -6.48 7.94 3.19
C SER A 45 -5.72 9.05 3.94
N PRO A 46 -5.86 9.18 5.28
CA PRO A 46 -5.13 10.17 6.08
C PRO A 46 -3.61 9.98 5.97
N LEU A 47 -3.14 8.76 5.68
CA LEU A 47 -1.74 8.45 5.43
C LEU A 47 -1.19 9.17 4.18
N GLN A 48 -2.01 9.41 3.16
CA GLN A 48 -1.63 10.19 1.97
C GLN A 48 -1.33 11.65 2.32
N ARG A 49 -2.07 12.22 3.28
CA ARG A 49 -1.80 13.57 3.80
C ARG A 49 -0.47 13.60 4.55
N LEU A 50 -0.21 12.58 5.38
CA LEU A 50 1.06 12.42 6.09
C LEU A 50 2.25 12.24 5.14
N ALA A 51 2.07 11.51 4.04
CA ALA A 51 3.09 11.28 3.02
C ALA A 51 3.58 12.57 2.33
N ARG A 52 2.75 13.63 2.34
CA ARG A 52 3.07 14.96 1.77
C ARG A 52 3.79 15.87 2.76
N LEU A 53 3.82 15.53 4.05
CA LEU A 53 4.46 16.36 5.07
C LEU A 53 5.98 16.41 4.84
N LYS A 54 6.52 17.62 4.85
CA LYS A 54 7.94 17.88 4.73
C LYS A 54 8.51 18.42 6.05
N ASP A 55 9.78 18.13 6.27
CA ASP A 55 10.60 18.72 7.31
C ASP A 55 11.06 20.14 6.89
N ARG A 56 11.64 20.90 7.81
CA ARG A 56 12.28 22.20 7.57
C ARG A 56 13.35 22.15 6.47
N ARG A 57 13.95 20.98 6.25
CA ARG A 57 14.93 20.71 5.18
C ARG A 57 14.30 20.25 3.86
N GLY A 58 12.99 20.30 3.71
CA GLY A 58 12.26 19.89 2.48
C GLY A 58 12.15 18.39 2.23
N ARG A 59 12.76 17.54 3.08
CA ARG A 59 12.65 16.08 3.03
C ARG A 59 11.29 15.62 3.51
N ARG A 60 10.78 14.49 2.99
CA ARG A 60 9.54 13.87 3.49
C ARG A 60 9.73 13.48 4.96
N TRP A 61 8.76 13.85 5.80
CA TRP A 61 8.81 13.52 7.22
C TRP A 61 8.56 12.04 7.47
N PHE A 62 7.62 11.45 6.73
CA PHE A 62 7.36 10.02 6.70
C PHE A 62 7.93 9.46 5.40
N THR A 63 8.79 8.45 5.50
CA THR A 63 9.35 7.79 4.32
C THR A 63 8.27 6.93 3.64
N PRO A 64 8.41 6.62 2.34
CA PRO A 64 7.46 5.75 1.66
C PRO A 64 7.26 4.40 2.36
N ALA A 65 8.32 3.82 2.94
CA ALA A 65 8.26 2.56 3.68
C ALA A 65 7.34 2.65 4.90
N LEU A 66 7.42 3.75 5.67
CA LEU A 66 6.55 3.98 6.82
C LEU A 66 5.07 4.09 6.40
N ILE A 67 4.81 4.76 5.27
CA ILE A 67 3.45 4.89 4.74
C ILE A 67 2.91 3.54 4.28
N THR A 68 3.72 2.74 3.57
CA THR A 68 3.34 1.40 3.14
C THR A 68 3.07 0.47 4.32
N ALA A 69 3.88 0.53 5.39
CA ALA A 69 3.63 -0.23 6.62
C ALA A 69 2.28 0.14 7.27
N GLY A 70 1.98 1.44 7.37
CA GLY A 70 0.70 1.92 7.89
C GLY A 70 -0.49 1.52 7.02
N GLU A 71 -0.36 1.58 5.69
CA GLU A 71 -1.41 1.14 4.76
C GLU A 71 -1.65 -0.36 4.86
N ARG A 72 -0.61 -1.17 5.02
CA ARG A 72 -0.74 -2.62 5.25
C ARG A 72 -1.47 -2.94 6.54
N LEU A 73 -1.12 -2.28 7.64
CA LEU A 73 -1.83 -2.44 8.92
C LEU A 73 -3.32 -2.10 8.77
N ARG A 74 -3.64 -1.03 8.03
CA ARG A 74 -5.03 -0.67 7.73
C ARG A 74 -5.74 -1.74 6.90
N THR A 75 -5.10 -2.28 5.87
CA THR A 75 -5.66 -3.39 5.07
C THR A 75 -5.99 -4.60 5.94
N ASP A 76 -5.10 -4.96 6.87
CA ASP A 76 -5.33 -6.09 7.78
C ASP A 76 -6.47 -5.84 8.76
N PHE A 77 -6.58 -4.61 9.27
CA PHE A 77 -7.70 -4.18 10.12
C PHE A 77 -9.04 -4.24 9.37
N GLU A 78 -9.06 -3.80 8.11
CA GLU A 78 -10.27 -3.81 7.28
C GLU A 78 -10.68 -5.24 6.87
N LEU A 79 -9.70 -6.09 6.54
CA LEU A 79 -9.92 -7.50 6.18
C LEU A 79 -10.35 -8.33 7.39
N ALA A 80 -9.80 -8.07 8.57
CA ALA A 80 -10.20 -8.74 9.81
C ALA A 80 -11.61 -8.36 10.29
N GLY A 81 -12.30 -7.43 9.62
CA GLY A 81 -13.66 -7.03 9.95
C GLY A 81 -13.77 -6.25 11.26
N LEU A 82 -12.70 -5.57 11.68
CA LEU A 82 -12.62 -4.91 12.99
C LEU A 82 -13.19 -3.50 13.04
N ARG A 83 -13.63 -2.96 11.90
CA ARG A 83 -14.39 -1.70 11.88
C ARG A 83 -15.72 -1.90 12.58
N PRO A 84 -16.16 -1.04 13.50
CA PRO A 84 -17.55 -1.04 13.94
C PRO A 84 -18.44 -0.66 12.75
N HIS A 85 -19.34 -1.55 12.35
CA HIS A 85 -20.32 -1.30 11.28
C HIS A 85 -21.70 -1.06 11.91
N MET A 86 -22.28 0.12 11.66
CA MET A 86 -23.64 0.46 12.11
C MET A 86 -24.73 -0.11 11.19
N THR A 87 -24.37 -0.65 10.03
CA THR A 87 -25.31 -1.26 9.08
C THR A 87 -24.73 -2.55 8.49
N THR A 88 -25.60 -3.51 8.16
CA THR A 88 -25.26 -4.76 7.46
C THR A 88 -24.47 -4.46 6.19
N ARG A 89 -23.29 -5.07 6.07
CA ARG A 89 -22.43 -4.92 4.89
C ARG A 89 -22.94 -5.81 3.75
N TYR A 90 -23.43 -5.20 2.66
CA TYR A 90 -23.96 -5.92 1.50
C TYR A 90 -22.93 -6.13 0.37
N GLU A 91 -21.72 -5.60 0.49
CA GLU A 91 -20.69 -5.72 -0.54
C GLU A 91 -19.66 -6.80 -0.15
N PRO A 92 -19.48 -7.86 -0.96
CA PRO A 92 -18.45 -8.85 -0.71
C PRO A 92 -17.09 -8.17 -0.83
N ILE A 93 -16.21 -8.38 0.16
CA ILE A 93 -14.79 -8.05 0.03
C ILE A 93 -14.26 -8.91 -1.12
N GLY A 94 -14.17 -8.33 -2.32
CA GLY A 94 -13.59 -9.00 -3.47
C GLY A 94 -12.11 -9.32 -3.17
N PRO A 95 -11.60 -10.48 -3.62
CA PRO A 95 -10.19 -10.80 -3.44
C PRO A 95 -9.34 -9.74 -4.13
N ASP A 96 -8.47 -9.07 -3.39
CA ASP A 96 -7.43 -8.25 -4.01
C ASP A 96 -6.55 -9.18 -4.85
N ARG A 97 -6.13 -8.73 -6.02
CA ARG A 97 -5.44 -9.56 -7.03
C ARG A 97 -3.99 -9.89 -6.65
N SER A 98 -3.57 -9.59 -5.43
CA SER A 98 -2.22 -9.82 -4.89
C SER A 98 -2.06 -11.18 -4.18
N ASP A 99 -3.10 -12.00 -4.16
CA ASP A 99 -3.25 -13.02 -3.12
C ASP A 99 -2.87 -14.44 -3.58
N TYR A 100 -1.59 -14.65 -3.91
CA TYR A 100 -1.04 -16.01 -4.05
C TYR A 100 -1.10 -16.79 -2.72
N CYS A 101 -1.00 -16.09 -1.60
CA CYS A 101 -1.03 -16.63 -0.23
C CYS A 101 -2.42 -17.07 0.26
N TRP A 102 -3.49 -16.66 -0.39
CA TRP A 102 -4.87 -16.90 0.08
C TRP A 102 -5.65 -17.88 -0.79
N ARG A 103 -4.97 -18.51 -1.75
CA ARG A 103 -5.56 -19.49 -2.65
C ARG A 103 -6.02 -20.70 -1.85
N GLY A 104 -7.34 -20.96 -1.85
CA GLY A 104 -7.95 -22.09 -1.15
C GLY A 104 -8.54 -21.77 0.23
N MET A 105 -8.28 -20.58 0.79
CA MET A 105 -8.90 -20.16 2.06
C MET A 105 -10.31 -19.62 1.88
N THR A 106 -11.21 -20.05 2.76
CA THR A 106 -12.54 -19.48 2.98
C THR A 106 -12.46 -18.03 3.46
N LEU A 107 -13.56 -17.28 3.35
CA LEU A 107 -13.61 -15.89 3.85
C LEU A 107 -13.26 -15.81 5.34
N SER A 108 -13.81 -16.72 6.15
CA SER A 108 -13.57 -16.76 7.60
C SER A 108 -12.10 -17.02 7.94
N GLU A 109 -11.43 -17.91 7.20
CA GLU A 109 -9.99 -18.17 7.38
C GLU A 109 -9.14 -16.95 7.03
N ARG A 110 -9.49 -16.23 5.96
CA ARG A 110 -8.82 -14.98 5.59
C ARG A 110 -8.97 -13.91 6.65
N MET A 111 -10.17 -13.75 7.21
CA MET A 111 -10.44 -12.81 8.30
C MET A 111 -9.64 -13.18 9.56
N LEU A 112 -9.57 -14.47 9.90
CA LEU A 112 -8.83 -14.96 11.06
C LEU A 112 -7.33 -14.74 10.91
N ASP A 113 -6.75 -15.04 9.74
CA ASP A 113 -5.33 -14.80 9.51
C ASP A 113 -5.00 -13.30 9.49
N ALA A 114 -5.83 -12.48 8.85
CA ALA A 114 -5.68 -11.03 8.90
C ALA A 114 -5.70 -10.51 10.34
N ARG A 115 -6.60 -11.05 11.17
CA ARG A 115 -6.65 -10.73 12.60
C ARG A 115 -5.35 -11.10 13.31
N ARG A 116 -4.82 -12.31 13.05
CA ARG A 116 -3.55 -12.77 13.63
C ARG A 116 -2.37 -11.91 13.19
N ARG A 117 -2.30 -11.48 11.93
CA ARG A 117 -1.25 -10.58 11.41
C ARG A 117 -1.36 -9.19 12.05
N PHE A 118 -2.57 -8.67 12.18
CA PHE A 118 -2.83 -7.40 12.87
C PHE A 118 -2.40 -7.45 14.34
N ASP A 119 -2.81 -8.48 15.09
CA ASP A 119 -2.47 -8.60 16.51
C ASP A 119 -0.95 -8.79 16.72
N ARG A 120 -0.27 -9.55 15.84
CA ARG A 120 1.21 -9.69 15.85
C ARG A 120 1.92 -8.36 15.60
N ALA A 121 1.46 -7.59 14.63
CA ALA A 121 2.02 -6.28 14.32
C ALA A 121 1.89 -5.31 15.50
N LEU A 122 0.73 -5.27 16.16
CA LEU A 122 0.54 -4.43 17.35
C LEU A 122 1.36 -4.91 18.55
N ALA A 123 1.52 -6.22 18.74
CA ALA A 123 2.37 -6.77 19.79
C ALA A 123 3.84 -6.39 19.60
N ALA A 124 4.34 -6.40 18.36
CA ALA A 124 5.71 -6.03 18.03
C ALA A 124 6.01 -4.53 18.23
N VAL A 125 5.02 -3.66 18.02
CA VAL A 125 5.14 -2.21 18.26
C VAL A 125 5.20 -1.88 19.75
N GLY A 126 4.47 -2.64 20.58
CA GLY A 126 4.45 -2.51 22.03
C GLY A 126 3.38 -1.57 22.59
N PRO A 127 3.16 -1.61 23.91
CA PRO A 127 2.15 -0.81 24.59
C PRO A 127 2.46 0.70 24.47
N GLY A 128 1.41 1.53 24.44
CA GLY A 128 1.50 2.99 24.29
C GLY A 128 1.65 3.49 22.84
N LEU A 129 2.36 2.75 21.98
CA LEU A 129 2.50 3.09 20.56
C LEU A 129 1.45 2.43 19.66
N ARG A 130 0.90 1.29 20.09
CA ARG A 130 -0.22 0.65 19.38
C ARG A 130 -1.46 1.55 19.29
N ASP A 131 -1.73 2.33 20.34
CA ASP A 131 -2.99 3.08 20.46
C ASP A 131 -3.04 4.25 19.46
N ILE A 132 -1.91 4.91 19.22
CA ILE A 132 -1.79 5.95 18.20
C ILE A 132 -1.87 5.38 16.77
N LEU A 133 -1.32 4.19 16.52
CA LEU A 133 -1.43 3.54 15.21
C LEU A 133 -2.89 3.21 14.89
N ILE A 134 -3.61 2.62 15.84
CA ILE A 134 -5.02 2.28 15.67
C ILE A 134 -5.85 3.56 15.43
N ALA A 135 -5.65 4.60 16.25
CA ALA A 135 -6.37 5.86 16.11
C ALA A 135 -6.19 6.50 14.72
N ILE A 136 -4.94 6.61 14.25
CA ILE A 136 -4.63 7.38 13.05
C ILE A 136 -4.74 6.53 11.78
N CYS A 137 -4.25 5.29 11.80
CA CYS A 137 -4.25 4.42 10.63
C CYS A 137 -5.60 3.73 10.42
N CYS A 138 -6.29 3.33 11.50
CA CYS A 138 -7.52 2.55 11.41
C CYS A 138 -8.78 3.42 11.59
N HIS A 139 -8.79 4.34 12.56
CA HIS A 139 -9.93 5.22 12.83
C HIS A 139 -9.87 6.57 12.10
N LEU A 140 -8.74 6.87 11.45
CA LEU A 140 -8.53 8.10 10.69
C LEU A 140 -8.67 9.37 11.55
N GLU A 141 -8.41 9.25 12.86
CA GLU A 141 -8.39 10.37 13.79
C GLU A 141 -7.31 11.38 13.44
N GLY A 142 -7.56 12.66 13.72
CA GLY A 142 -6.57 13.72 13.57
C GLY A 142 -5.49 13.64 14.63
N LEU A 143 -4.27 14.08 14.29
CA LEU A 143 -3.15 14.14 15.24
C LEU A 143 -3.49 14.96 16.50
N GLU A 144 -4.21 16.07 16.34
CA GLU A 144 -4.61 16.95 17.44
C GLU A 144 -5.65 16.31 18.37
N GLU A 145 -6.54 15.47 17.82
CA GLU A 145 -7.52 14.72 18.63
C GLU A 145 -6.79 13.70 19.51
N MET A 146 -5.79 13.03 18.95
CA MET A 146 -4.97 12.09 19.72
C MET A 146 -4.22 12.78 20.87
N GLU A 147 -3.68 13.99 20.62
CA GLU A 147 -2.99 14.77 21.65
C GLU A 147 -3.93 15.12 22.80
N ARG A 148 -5.18 15.52 22.50
CA ARG A 148 -6.20 15.78 23.53
C ARG A 148 -6.59 14.52 24.28
N ARG A 149 -6.81 13.41 23.57
CA ARG A 149 -7.30 12.16 24.14
C ARG A 149 -6.30 11.46 25.05
N LEU A 150 -5.00 11.58 24.76
CA LEU A 150 -3.92 11.00 25.56
C LEU A 150 -3.23 11.99 26.50
N ASP A 151 -3.75 13.23 26.59
CA ASP A 151 -3.15 14.33 27.37
C ASP A 151 -1.65 14.54 27.04
N TRP A 152 -1.31 14.45 25.76
CA TRP A 152 0.06 14.67 25.29
C TRP A 152 0.34 16.15 25.06
N PRO A 153 1.61 16.58 25.25
CA PRO A 153 2.00 17.95 24.94
C PRO A 153 1.76 18.25 23.46
N LYS A 154 1.39 19.50 23.17
CA LYS A 154 1.10 19.94 21.79
C LYS A 154 2.24 19.61 20.84
N ARG A 155 1.90 19.13 19.63
CA ARG A 155 2.82 18.77 18.54
C ARG A 155 3.68 17.51 18.80
N SER A 156 3.34 16.70 19.80
CA SER A 156 4.06 15.46 20.12
C SER A 156 3.62 14.29 19.24
N ALA A 157 2.34 14.24 18.83
CA ALA A 157 1.78 13.09 18.14
C ALA A 157 2.52 12.77 16.83
N LYS A 158 3.04 13.81 16.14
CA LYS A 158 3.80 13.63 14.90
C LYS A 158 5.09 12.80 15.10
N LEU A 159 5.81 13.04 16.21
CA LEU A 159 7.04 12.31 16.52
C LEU A 159 6.72 10.89 17.00
N VAL A 160 5.73 10.76 17.88
CA VAL A 160 5.31 9.46 18.40
C VAL A 160 4.78 8.55 17.29
N LEU A 161 3.99 9.09 16.36
CA LEU A 161 3.49 8.35 15.20
C LEU A 161 4.64 7.85 14.33
N ARG A 162 5.67 8.67 14.13
CA ARG A 162 6.84 8.27 13.36
C ARG A 162 7.57 7.11 14.02
N LEU A 163 7.80 7.18 15.34
CA LEU A 163 8.44 6.11 16.11
C LEU A 163 7.61 4.81 16.05
N ALA A 164 6.29 4.91 16.12
CA ALA A 164 5.40 3.76 16.01
C ALA A 164 5.46 3.11 14.61
N LEU A 165 5.47 3.93 13.55
CA LEU A 165 5.59 3.43 12.18
C LEU A 165 6.97 2.84 11.89
N GLU A 166 8.05 3.38 12.48
CA GLU A 166 9.40 2.83 12.33
C GLU A 166 9.47 1.41 12.91
N ARG A 167 8.94 1.19 14.12
CA ARG A 167 8.82 -0.15 14.72
C ARG A 167 7.94 -1.09 13.89
N LEU A 168 6.84 -0.58 13.35
CA LEU A 168 5.95 -1.36 12.50
C LEU A 168 6.62 -1.78 11.19
N ALA A 169 7.35 -0.87 10.54
CA ALA A 169 8.09 -1.16 9.33
C ALA A 169 9.17 -2.23 9.57
N GLU A 170 9.91 -2.13 10.67
CA GLU A 170 10.88 -3.17 11.04
C GLU A 170 10.23 -4.54 11.29
N HIS A 171 9.03 -4.57 11.88
CA HIS A 171 8.29 -5.81 12.07
C HIS A 171 7.91 -6.43 10.73
N TYR A 172 7.37 -5.63 9.81
CA TYR A 172 7.06 -6.11 8.46
C TYR A 172 8.31 -6.54 7.71
N ASP A 173 9.42 -5.79 7.75
CA ASP A 173 10.68 -6.21 7.11
C ASP A 173 11.20 -7.57 7.65
N ARG A 174 10.96 -7.88 8.94
CA ARG A 174 11.30 -9.18 9.55
C ARG A 174 10.32 -10.29 9.19
N GLU A 175 9.01 -10.02 9.22
CA GLU A 175 7.98 -11.00 8.81
C GLU A 175 8.01 -11.25 7.30
N ASP A 176 8.41 -10.23 6.53
CA ASP A 176 8.44 -10.17 5.08
C ASP A 176 9.85 -10.33 4.51
N GLY A 177 10.67 -11.24 5.05
CA GLY A 177 11.94 -11.67 4.42
C GLY A 177 11.81 -12.12 2.93
N CYS A 178 10.63 -12.02 2.33
CA CYS A 178 10.32 -12.07 0.91
C CYS A 178 9.45 -10.87 0.45
N ILE A 179 9.92 -9.62 0.55
CA ILE A 179 9.37 -8.51 -0.27
C ILE A 179 10.44 -7.95 -1.21
N PRO A 180 10.20 -7.95 -2.54
CA PRO A 180 11.03 -7.20 -3.47
C PRO A 180 10.81 -5.70 -3.22
N GLN A 181 11.86 -5.06 -2.73
CA GLN A 181 12.02 -3.62 -2.67
C GLN A 181 11.62 -3.02 -4.04
N PRO A 182 10.70 -2.05 -4.13
CA PRO A 182 10.52 -1.33 -5.38
C PRO A 182 11.86 -0.64 -5.72
N PRO A 183 12.36 -0.75 -6.96
CA PRO A 183 13.62 -0.12 -7.33
C PRO A 183 13.54 1.38 -7.00
N PRO A 184 14.61 1.96 -6.41
CA PRO A 184 14.62 3.37 -6.05
C PRO A 184 14.27 4.18 -7.28
N ALA A 185 13.28 5.08 -7.14
CA ALA A 185 12.90 6.01 -8.19
C ALA A 185 14.10 6.94 -8.45
N GLY A 186 14.96 6.58 -9.41
CA GLY A 186 16.13 7.36 -9.76
C GLY A 186 17.34 6.63 -10.36
N SER A 187 17.28 5.34 -10.69
CA SER A 187 18.40 4.68 -11.41
C SER A 187 18.04 4.30 -12.85
N ASP A 188 18.16 5.25 -13.77
CA ASP A 188 18.29 5.00 -15.21
C ASP A 188 19.72 4.48 -15.53
N ALA A 189 20.14 3.40 -14.86
CA ALA A 189 21.52 2.91 -14.93
C ALA A 189 21.57 1.38 -15.06
N ALA A 190 20.99 0.82 -16.14
CA ALA A 190 21.37 -0.50 -16.66
C ALA A 190 20.83 -0.78 -18.08
N THR A 191 20.95 0.18 -19.01
CA THR A 191 20.92 -0.10 -20.46
C THR A 191 22.21 0.39 -21.08
N ARG A 192 23.33 -0.26 -20.74
CA ARG A 192 24.62 -0.12 -21.44
C ARG A 192 25.60 -1.19 -20.97
N ALA A 193 25.41 -2.45 -21.39
CA ALA A 193 26.46 -3.47 -21.42
C ALA A 193 25.97 -4.75 -22.14
N SER A 194 25.65 -4.64 -23.42
CA SER A 194 25.57 -5.80 -24.32
C SER A 194 26.01 -5.36 -25.72
N SER A 195 27.20 -4.76 -25.77
CA SER A 195 27.99 -4.60 -26.99
C SER A 195 29.44 -4.71 -26.55
N SER A 196 30.24 -5.47 -27.30
CA SER A 196 31.63 -5.91 -27.03
C SER A 196 31.77 -7.29 -26.38
N ARG A 197 31.66 -8.33 -27.22
CA ARG A 197 32.63 -9.44 -27.28
C ARG A 197 32.62 -10.01 -28.69
N GLN A 198 33.39 -9.34 -29.54
CA GLN A 198 33.89 -9.88 -30.80
C GLN A 198 35.35 -10.27 -30.54
N GLY A 199 35.74 -11.48 -30.95
CA GLY A 199 37.12 -11.79 -31.34
C GLY A 199 37.94 -12.69 -30.41
N VAL A 200 37.99 -14.00 -30.75
CA VAL A 200 39.17 -14.91 -30.70
C VAL A 200 38.83 -16.04 -31.69
N LEU A 201 39.19 -15.91 -32.97
CA LEU A 201 40.39 -16.42 -33.70
C LEU A 201 40.09 -17.72 -34.49
N PRO A 202 40.76 -17.94 -35.64
CA PRO A 202 40.28 -18.77 -36.75
C PRO A 202 40.70 -20.24 -36.65
N ALA A 203 39.83 -21.13 -37.10
CA ALA A 203 40.17 -22.51 -37.37
C ALA A 203 40.89 -22.62 -38.72
N GLY A 204 42.06 -23.27 -38.68
CA GLY A 204 42.93 -23.52 -39.81
C GLY A 204 42.39 -24.51 -40.83
N ARG A 205 43.10 -24.50 -41.95
CA ARG A 205 42.98 -25.26 -43.21
C ARG A 205 43.52 -26.69 -43.06
N GLN A 206 43.19 -27.53 -44.07
CA GLN A 206 43.69 -28.88 -44.43
C GLN A 206 42.69 -29.99 -44.08
N ASP A 207 42.22 -30.86 -44.97
CA ASP A 207 42.54 -31.17 -46.39
C ASP A 207 41.25 -31.55 -47.15
#